data_AF-A0A562RUH2-F1
#
_entry.id   AF-A0A562RUH2-F1
#
_cell.length_a   1.000
_cell.length_b   1.000
_cell.length_c   1.000
_cell.angle_alpha   90.00
_cell.angle_beta   90.00
_cell.angle_gamma   90.00
#
_symmetry.space_group_name_H-M   'P 1'
#
loop_
_entity.id
_entity.type
_entity.pdbx_description
1 polymer ?
#
loop_
_entity_poly.entity_id
_entity_poly.type
_entity_poly.pdbx_seq_one_letter_code
_entity_poly.pdbx_strand_id
1 'polypeptide(L)'
;MTTLFTVGYEGCKPSDLFASLQKNGVKLLIDVRDVPISRKPGFSKTALAQGLDKAGIQYLHLKGLGDPKPGRTAAREGRFSDFRRIFAAHMMTTAAQQALTDALSAASKSVACLLCFEQDHTNCHRCIVADSMVRRGKFKLVHLSAAPLAGHKVPRGRISSDDRTPAHMG
;
A
#
# COMPACT_ATOMS: atom_id res chain seq x y z
N MET A 1 0.52 -19.36 9.18
CA MET A 1 -0.40 -18.20 9.12
C MET A 1 0.44 -16.99 8.73
N THR A 2 0.13 -16.33 7.62
CA THR A 2 0.96 -15.24 7.08
C THR A 2 0.42 -13.90 7.58
N THR A 3 1.28 -12.91 7.87
CA THR A 3 0.82 -11.58 8.27
C THR A 3 0.41 -10.77 7.04
N LEU A 4 -0.79 -10.19 7.06
CA LEU A 4 -1.26 -9.18 6.11
C LEU A 4 -1.19 -7.82 6.80
N PHE A 5 -0.36 -6.93 6.26
CA PHE A 5 -0.27 -5.56 6.75
C PHE A 5 -1.25 -4.65 6.03
N THR A 6 -1.58 -3.52 6.65
CA THR A 6 -2.30 -2.42 5.99
C THR A 6 -1.72 -1.09 6.41
N VAL A 7 -1.81 -0.08 5.55
CA VAL A 7 -1.28 1.25 5.84
C VAL A 7 -2.03 2.33 5.08
N GLY A 8 -2.18 3.49 5.72
CA GLY A 8 -2.68 4.72 5.14
C GLY A 8 -1.57 5.75 5.04
N TYR A 9 -1.50 6.50 3.94
CA TYR A 9 -0.42 7.47 3.71
C TYR A 9 -0.79 8.94 3.97
N GLU A 10 -2.03 9.22 4.39
CA GLU A 10 -2.43 10.53 4.87
C GLU A 10 -1.47 11.02 5.97
N GLY A 11 -1.06 12.29 5.90
CA GLY A 11 -0.08 12.88 6.83
C GLY A 11 1.37 12.39 6.70
N CYS A 12 1.68 11.31 5.97
CA CYS A 12 2.99 10.64 5.98
C CYS A 12 3.93 11.06 4.82
N LYS A 13 5.26 11.03 4.94
CA LYS A 13 6.17 11.18 3.78
C LYS A 13 6.47 9.82 3.15
N PRO A 14 6.74 9.73 1.83
CA PRO A 14 7.10 8.45 1.20
C PRO A 14 8.24 7.71 1.92
N SER A 15 9.24 8.44 2.41
CA SER A 15 10.35 7.88 3.21
C SER A 15 9.89 7.17 4.47
N ASP A 16 8.91 7.74 5.17
CA ASP A 16 8.40 7.19 6.44
C ASP A 16 7.56 5.93 6.17
N LEU A 17 6.78 5.95 5.08
CA LEU A 17 6.09 4.75 4.59
C LEU A 17 7.11 3.64 4.28
N PHE A 18 8.14 3.92 3.47
CA PHE A 18 9.10 2.90 3.06
C PHE A 18 9.87 2.32 4.26
N ALA A 19 10.30 3.17 5.20
CA ALA A 19 10.94 2.72 6.43
C ALA A 19 10.02 1.82 7.27
N SER A 20 8.73 2.17 7.39
CA SER A 20 7.73 1.36 8.10
C SER A 20 7.53 0.00 7.44
N LEU A 21 7.43 -0.04 6.10
CA LEU A 21 7.30 -1.28 5.33
C LEU A 21 8.54 -2.18 5.49
N GLN A 22 9.74 -1.62 5.34
CA GLN A 22 11.00 -2.36 5.48
C GLN A 22 11.18 -2.93 6.89
N LYS A 23 10.88 -2.14 7.93
CA LYS A 23 10.94 -2.58 9.34
C LYS A 23 10.05 -3.79 9.61
N ASN A 24 8.90 -3.87 8.94
CA ASN A 24 7.94 -4.98 9.08
C ASN A 24 8.20 -6.11 8.07
N GLY A 25 9.29 -6.06 7.32
CA GLY A 25 9.65 -7.09 6.34
C GLY A 25 8.67 -7.19 5.17
N VAL A 26 7.88 -6.15 4.89
CA VAL A 26 6.97 -6.12 3.75
C VAL A 26 7.78 -6.22 2.46
N LYS A 27 7.36 -7.11 1.57
CA LYS A 27 7.98 -7.35 0.27
C LYS A 27 7.09 -6.95 -0.90
N LEU A 28 5.78 -6.79 -0.66
CA LEU A 28 4.80 -6.37 -1.65
C LEU A 28 3.85 -5.31 -1.07
N LEU A 29 3.73 -4.17 -1.73
CA LEU A 29 2.68 -3.19 -1.49
C LEU A 29 1.57 -3.37 -2.53
N ILE A 30 0.36 -3.68 -2.07
CA ILE A 30 -0.84 -3.76 -2.88
C ILE A 30 -1.60 -2.44 -2.75
N ASP A 31 -1.56 -1.63 -3.79
CA ASP A 31 -2.34 -0.40 -3.89
C ASP A 31 -3.78 -0.74 -4.25
N VAL A 32 -4.71 -0.43 -3.33
CA VAL A 32 -6.14 -0.67 -3.51
C VAL A 32 -6.89 0.63 -3.83
N ARG A 33 -6.22 1.68 -4.33
CA ARG A 33 -6.89 2.89 -4.80
C ARG A 33 -7.56 2.66 -6.15
N ASP A 34 -8.79 3.15 -6.35
CA ASP A 34 -9.43 3.16 -7.68
C ASP A 34 -8.61 4.01 -8.67
N VAL A 35 -8.20 5.20 -8.23
CA VAL A 35 -7.36 6.12 -9.00
C VAL A 35 -6.09 6.43 -8.20
N PRO A 36 -4.93 5.85 -8.55
CA PRO A 36 -3.67 6.04 -7.84
C PRO A 36 -2.97 7.36 -8.24
N ILE A 37 -3.75 8.44 -8.30
CA ILE A 37 -3.27 9.80 -8.49
C ILE A 37 -3.28 10.47 -7.12
N SER A 38 -2.20 11.18 -6.80
CA SER A 38 -2.08 11.90 -5.55
C SER A 38 -1.47 13.28 -5.80
N ARG A 39 -2.01 14.30 -5.13
CA ARG A 39 -1.41 15.64 -5.08
C ARG A 39 -0.22 15.68 -4.12
N LYS A 40 -0.07 14.66 -3.27
CA LYS A 40 1.02 14.55 -2.31
C LYS A 40 2.26 14.03 -3.03
N PRO A 41 3.39 14.76 -3.02
CA PRO A 41 4.60 14.36 -3.72
C PRO A 41 5.04 12.93 -3.35
N GLY A 42 5.40 12.14 -4.35
CA GLY A 42 5.87 10.76 -4.17
C GLY A 42 4.77 9.69 -4.02
N PHE A 43 3.49 10.06 -4.02
CA PHE A 43 2.37 9.10 -3.91
C PHE A 43 1.56 8.92 -5.20
N SER A 44 1.96 9.55 -6.30
CA SER A 44 1.46 9.16 -7.63
C SER A 44 1.97 7.76 -7.98
N LYS A 45 1.21 6.98 -8.75
CA LYS A 45 1.55 5.60 -9.13
C LYS A 45 3.02 5.41 -9.53
N THR A 46 3.50 6.22 -10.48
CA THR A 46 4.87 6.11 -10.99
C THR A 46 5.92 6.43 -9.92
N ALA A 47 5.75 7.54 -9.19
CA ALA A 47 6.72 7.94 -8.18
C ALA A 47 6.75 6.97 -6.99
N LEU A 48 5.58 6.45 -6.60
CA LEU A 48 5.45 5.47 -5.53
C LEU A 48 6.11 4.14 -5.93
N ALA A 49 5.83 3.64 -7.13
CA ALA A 49 6.44 2.41 -7.65
C ALA A 49 7.98 2.52 -7.70
N GLN A 50 8.51 3.63 -8.22
CA GLN A 50 9.95 3.88 -8.26
C GLN A 50 10.59 3.98 -6.86
N GLY A 51 9.89 4.60 -5.91
CA GLY A 51 10.36 4.71 -4.53
C GLY A 51 10.41 3.35 -3.82
N LEU A 52 9.37 2.52 -4.02
CA LEU A 52 9.30 1.17 -3.47
C LEU A 52 10.34 0.23 -4.08
N ASP A 53 10.56 0.32 -5.39
CA ASP A 53 11.58 -0.46 -6.09
C ASP A 53 12.99 -0.21 -5.51
N LYS A 54 13.34 1.07 -5.30
CA LYS A 54 14.58 1.47 -4.60
C LYS A 54 14.67 0.95 -3.16
N ALA A 55 13.52 0.70 -2.52
CA ALA A 55 13.43 0.12 -1.18
C ALA A 55 13.40 -1.43 -1.19
N GLY A 56 13.43 -2.07 -2.36
CA GLY A 56 13.34 -3.52 -2.52
C GLY A 56 11.94 -4.08 -2.28
N ILE A 57 10.90 -3.28 -2.52
CA ILE A 57 9.49 -3.62 -2.30
C ILE A 57 8.75 -3.62 -3.63
N GLN A 58 8.10 -4.73 -3.96
CA GLN A 58 7.28 -4.83 -5.17
C GLN A 58 6.01 -3.99 -5.05
N TYR A 59 5.52 -3.48 -6.17
CA TYR A 59 4.29 -2.70 -6.25
C TYR A 59 3.27 -3.38 -7.16
N LEU A 60 2.07 -3.62 -6.63
CA LEU A 60 0.93 -4.16 -7.38
C LEU A 60 -0.27 -3.23 -7.20
N HIS A 61 -0.88 -2.80 -8.31
CA HIS A 61 -2.09 -1.96 -8.27
C HIS A 61 -3.30 -2.78 -8.68
N LEU A 62 -4.26 -2.94 -7.77
CA LEU A 62 -5.48 -3.70 -7.98
C LEU A 62 -6.69 -2.77 -7.96
N LYS A 63 -6.94 -2.11 -9.11
CA LYS A 63 -8.04 -1.15 -9.27
C LYS A 63 -9.41 -1.70 -8.86
N GLY A 64 -9.66 -3.00 -9.09
CA GLY A 64 -10.92 -3.66 -8.73
C GLY A 64 -11.20 -3.69 -7.21
N LEU A 65 -10.22 -3.37 -6.37
CA LEU A 65 -10.38 -3.23 -4.92
C LEU A 65 -10.52 -1.76 -4.47
N GLY A 66 -10.61 -0.85 -5.44
CA GLY A 66 -10.72 0.58 -5.23
C GLY A 66 -12.12 1.06 -4.93
N ASP A 67 -12.23 1.95 -3.94
CA ASP A 67 -13.49 2.61 -3.64
C ASP A 67 -13.98 3.39 -4.87
N PRO A 68 -15.14 3.06 -5.47
CA PRO A 68 -15.63 3.73 -6.67
C PRO A 68 -16.02 5.18 -6.36
N LYS A 69 -16.11 6.03 -7.38
CA LYS A 69 -16.38 7.47 -7.23
C LYS A 69 -17.56 7.79 -6.29
N PRO A 70 -18.73 7.11 -6.39
CA PRO A 70 -19.85 7.38 -5.47
C PRO A 70 -19.52 7.07 -4.00
N GLY A 71 -18.77 6.00 -3.74
CA GLY A 71 -18.34 5.63 -2.39
C GLY A 71 -17.35 6.64 -1.82
N ARG A 72 -16.38 7.07 -2.63
CA ARG A 72 -15.43 8.14 -2.24
C ARG A 72 -16.13 9.46 -1.91
N THR A 73 -17.15 9.82 -2.70
CA THR A 73 -17.97 11.01 -2.43
C THR A 73 -18.70 10.88 -1.10
N ALA A 74 -19.38 9.75 -0.86
CA ALA A 74 -20.08 9.50 0.40
C ALA A 74 -19.13 9.55 1.61
N ALA A 75 -17.95 8.94 1.52
CA ALA A 75 -16.94 8.98 2.58
C ALA A 75 -16.46 10.41 2.86
N ARG A 76 -16.19 11.22 1.82
CA ARG A 76 -15.77 12.62 1.95
C ARG A 76 -16.85 13.49 2.62
N GLU A 77 -18.12 13.19 2.39
CA GLU A 77 -19.26 13.88 2.99
C GLU A 77 -19.61 13.35 4.40
N GLY A 78 -18.85 12.38 4.93
CA GLY A 78 -19.13 11.75 6.23
C GLY A 78 -20.32 10.78 6.22
N ARG A 79 -20.88 10.46 5.06
CA ARG A 79 -21.98 9.50 4.88
C ARG A 79 -21.45 8.06 4.89
N PHE A 80 -20.88 7.64 6.02
CA PHE A 80 -20.17 6.35 6.12
C PHE A 80 -21.08 5.13 5.92
N SER A 81 -22.37 5.21 6.27
CA SER A 81 -23.33 4.15 5.99
C SER A 81 -23.55 3.95 4.48
N ASP A 82 -23.66 5.05 3.73
CA ASP A 82 -23.76 5.00 2.26
C ASP A 82 -22.47 4.48 1.65
N PHE A 83 -21.32 4.97 2.11
CA PHE A 83 -20.01 4.46 1.70
C PHE A 83 -19.92 2.95 1.88
N ARG A 84 -20.24 2.41 3.07
CA ARG A 84 -20.19 0.98 3.35
C ARG A 84 -21.10 0.18 2.42
N ARG A 85 -22.32 0.65 2.18
CA ARG A 85 -23.28 0.01 1.27
C ARG A 85 -22.78 0.01 -0.18
N ILE A 86 -22.30 1.15 -0.67
CA ILE A 86 -21.78 1.30 -2.04
C ILE A 86 -20.55 0.40 -2.23
N PHE A 87 -19.60 0.44 -1.30
CA PHE A 87 -18.37 -0.35 -1.42
C PHE A 87 -18.63 -1.85 -1.26
N ALA A 88 -19.56 -2.26 -0.39
CA ALA A 88 -19.96 -3.66 -0.29
C ALA A 88 -20.58 -4.18 -1.60
N ALA A 89 -21.45 -3.39 -2.25
CA ALA A 89 -22.00 -3.73 -3.56
C ALA A 89 -20.89 -3.80 -4.64
N HIS A 90 -19.94 -2.86 -4.61
CA HIS A 90 -18.79 -2.88 -5.51
C HIS A 90 -17.94 -4.16 -5.34
N MET A 91 -17.71 -4.59 -4.09
CA MET A 91 -16.97 -5.81 -3.79
C MET A 91 -17.63 -7.06 -4.36
N MET A 92 -18.93 -7.04 -4.70
CA MET A 92 -19.63 -8.17 -5.33
C MET A 92 -19.45 -8.23 -6.86
N THR A 93 -18.87 -7.21 -7.48
CA THR A 93 -18.64 -7.19 -8.94
C THR A 93 -17.58 -8.22 -9.36
N THR A 94 -17.68 -8.73 -10.59
CA THR A 94 -16.69 -9.66 -11.15
C THR A 94 -15.27 -9.10 -11.11
N ALA A 95 -15.11 -7.81 -11.41
CA ALA A 95 -13.80 -7.14 -11.37
C ALA A 95 -13.20 -7.11 -9.95
N ALA A 96 -14.02 -6.85 -8.93
CA ALA A 96 -13.58 -6.87 -7.54
C ALA A 96 -13.27 -8.29 -7.04
N GLN A 97 -14.07 -9.28 -7.43
CA GLN A 97 -13.81 -10.69 -7.08
C GLN A 97 -12.52 -11.22 -7.73
N GLN A 98 -12.24 -10.86 -8.98
CA GLN A 98 -10.98 -11.21 -9.64
C GLN A 98 -9.80 -10.55 -8.92
N ALA A 99 -9.88 -9.24 -8.68
CA ALA A 99 -8.81 -8.52 -7.98
C ALA A 99 -8.59 -9.03 -6.55
N LEU A 100 -9.64 -9.46 -5.85
CA LEU A 100 -9.53 -10.08 -4.53
C LEU A 100 -8.81 -11.44 -4.61
N THR A 101 -9.08 -12.23 -5.66
CA THR A 101 -8.36 -13.49 -5.92
C THR A 101 -6.89 -13.24 -6.21
N ASP A 102 -6.57 -12.24 -7.02
CA ASP A 102 -5.18 -11.84 -7.31
C ASP A 102 -4.45 -11.37 -6.03
N ALA A 103 -5.12 -10.59 -5.18
CA ALA A 103 -4.58 -10.15 -3.90
C ALA A 103 -4.30 -11.33 -2.95
N LEU A 104 -5.21 -12.30 -2.86
CA LEU A 104 -5.04 -13.52 -2.06
C LEU A 104 -3.83 -14.34 -2.55
N SER A 105 -3.74 -14.55 -3.87
CA SER A 105 -2.62 -15.26 -4.50
C SER A 105 -1.29 -14.57 -4.23
N ALA A 106 -1.22 -13.25 -4.41
CA ALA A 106 -0.01 -12.47 -4.16
C ALA A 106 0.40 -12.48 -2.67
N ALA A 107 -0.55 -12.26 -1.75
CA ALA A 107 -0.31 -12.27 -0.31
C ALA A 107 0.04 -13.66 0.26
N SER A 108 -0.31 -14.74 -0.44
CA SER A 108 0.13 -16.10 -0.06
C SER A 108 1.61 -16.37 -0.35
N LYS A 109 2.21 -15.64 -1.29
CA LYS A 109 3.58 -15.84 -1.77
C LYS A 109 4.60 -14.87 -1.16
N SER A 110 4.11 -13.80 -0.52
CA SER A 110 4.93 -12.68 -0.08
C SER A 110 4.29 -11.96 1.11
N VAL A 111 5.11 -11.31 1.94
CA VAL A 111 4.61 -10.46 3.03
C VAL A 111 4.02 -9.19 2.43
N ALA A 112 2.69 -9.15 2.33
CA ALA A 112 1.95 -8.10 1.64
C ALA A 112 1.44 -7.01 2.60
N CYS A 113 1.34 -5.78 2.09
CA CYS A 113 0.71 -4.65 2.75
C CYS A 113 -0.32 -3.99 1.83
N LEU A 114 -1.56 -3.78 2.30
CA LEU A 114 -2.58 -3.01 1.56
C LEU A 114 -2.41 -1.51 1.81
N LEU A 115 -2.44 -0.71 0.75
CA LEU A 115 -2.33 0.76 0.80
C LEU A 115 -3.63 1.45 0.39
N CYS A 116 -4.11 2.39 1.21
CA CYS A 116 -5.07 3.42 0.79
C CYS A 116 -4.64 4.82 1.26
N PHE A 117 -5.48 5.83 1.05
CA PHE A 117 -5.18 7.21 1.44
C PHE A 117 -5.29 7.42 2.96
N GLU A 118 -6.47 7.15 3.52
CA GLU A 118 -6.89 7.55 4.87
C GLU A 118 -5.96 6.98 5.94
N GLN A 119 -5.50 7.76 6.92
CA GLN A 119 -4.66 7.21 7.98
C GLN A 119 -5.48 6.26 8.86
N ASP A 120 -6.67 6.70 9.25
CA ASP A 120 -7.62 5.94 10.06
C ASP A 120 -8.18 4.74 9.28
N HIS A 121 -8.03 3.54 9.84
CA HIS A 121 -8.53 2.31 9.23
C HIS A 121 -10.03 2.06 9.48
N THR A 122 -10.67 2.73 10.43
CA THR A 122 -12.04 2.42 10.86
C THR A 122 -13.10 2.75 9.80
N ASN A 123 -12.85 3.77 8.97
CA ASN A 123 -13.79 4.26 7.95
C ASN A 123 -13.14 4.36 6.56
N CYS A 124 -12.35 3.34 6.20
CA CYS A 124 -11.67 3.26 4.92
C CYS A 124 -12.02 1.96 4.17
N HIS A 125 -11.85 1.97 2.85
CA HIS A 125 -12.10 0.79 2.02
C HIS A 125 -11.06 -0.32 2.25
N ARG A 126 -9.80 0.03 2.60
CA ARG A 126 -8.76 -0.99 2.84
C ARG A 126 -9.13 -1.97 3.95
N CYS A 127 -9.90 -1.54 4.96
CA CYS A 127 -10.33 -2.42 6.04
C CYS A 127 -11.32 -3.47 5.53
N ILE A 128 -12.28 -3.06 4.71
CA ILE A 128 -13.27 -3.97 4.09
C ILE A 128 -12.57 -4.99 3.16
N VAL A 129 -11.56 -4.55 2.42
CA VAL A 129 -10.71 -5.43 1.58
C VAL A 129 -9.92 -6.41 2.46
N ALA A 130 -9.22 -5.90 3.49
CA ALA A 130 -8.43 -6.71 4.40
C ALA A 130 -9.26 -7.78 5.10
N ASP A 131 -10.43 -7.41 5.62
CA ASP A 131 -11.36 -8.34 6.26
C ASP A 131 -11.83 -9.43 5.30
N SER A 132 -12.06 -9.06 4.03
CA SER A 132 -12.42 -10.02 2.99
C SER A 132 -11.28 -10.99 2.69
N MET A 133 -10.03 -10.52 2.71
CA MET A 133 -8.86 -11.38 2.57
C MET A 133 -8.67 -12.30 3.78
N VAL A 134 -8.84 -11.80 5.00
CA VAL A 134 -8.73 -12.57 6.25
C VAL A 134 -9.80 -13.66 6.32
N ARG A 135 -11.04 -13.38 5.91
CA ARG A 135 -12.11 -14.38 5.88
C ARG A 135 -11.87 -15.52 4.88
N ARG A 136 -11.18 -15.24 3.77
CA ARG A 136 -10.98 -16.19 2.66
C ARG A 136 -9.62 -16.87 2.69
N GLY A 137 -8.66 -16.33 3.44
CA GLY A 137 -7.29 -16.82 3.56
C GLY A 137 -6.88 -17.07 5.00
N LYS A 138 -5.61 -17.45 5.21
CA LYS A 138 -5.03 -17.69 6.54
C LYS A 138 -4.09 -16.55 6.94
N PHE A 139 -4.68 -15.37 7.13
CA PHE A 139 -3.93 -14.14 7.42
C PHE A 139 -4.12 -13.63 8.85
N LYS A 140 -3.03 -13.15 9.46
CA LYS A 140 -3.07 -12.30 10.65
C LYS A 140 -3.02 -10.84 10.22
N LEU A 141 -4.07 -10.06 10.51
CA LEU A 141 -4.14 -8.66 10.13
C LEU A 141 -3.36 -7.77 11.10
N VAL A 142 -2.54 -6.85 10.57
CA VAL A 142 -1.83 -5.83 11.34
C VAL A 142 -1.95 -4.46 10.65
N HIS A 143 -2.42 -3.45 11.38
CA HIS A 143 -2.48 -2.07 10.88
C HIS A 143 -1.19 -1.33 11.23
N LEU A 144 -0.50 -0.83 10.22
CA LEU A 144 0.71 -0.02 10.38
C LEU A 144 0.34 1.46 10.43
N SER A 145 1.11 2.22 11.21
CA SER A 145 1.18 3.68 11.07
C SER A 145 2.35 4.03 10.16
N ALA A 146 2.10 4.92 9.21
CA ALA A 146 3.13 5.48 8.35
C ALA A 146 3.72 6.79 8.90
N ALA A 147 3.17 7.33 10.00
CA ALA A 147 3.73 8.49 10.68
C ALA A 147 5.11 8.17 11.27
N PRO A 148 6.00 9.17 11.45
CA PRO A 148 7.27 8.93 12.11
C PRO A 148 7.01 8.34 13.50
N LEU A 149 7.50 7.11 13.72
CA LEU A 149 7.74 6.66 15.08
C LEU A 149 8.77 7.65 15.65
N ALA A 150 8.44 8.31 16.76
CA ALA A 150 9.38 9.18 17.44
C ALA A 150 10.73 8.43 17.63
N GLY A 151 11.79 8.92 16.99
CA GLY A 151 13.17 8.52 17.32
C GLY A 151 13.93 7.52 16.44
N HIS A 152 13.70 7.40 15.12
CA HIS A 152 14.62 6.65 14.24
C HIS A 152 15.36 7.55 13.24
N LYS A 153 16.66 7.80 13.48
CA LYS A 153 17.58 8.36 12.49
C LYS A 153 17.90 7.27 11.46
N VAL A 154 17.48 7.45 10.21
CA VAL A 154 17.92 6.60 9.09
C VAL A 154 19.42 6.86 8.85
N PRO A 155 20.30 5.85 8.89
CA PRO A 155 21.70 6.05 8.54
C PRO A 155 21.79 6.42 7.05
N ARG A 156 22.45 7.54 6.74
CA ARG A 156 22.74 7.92 5.35
C ARG A 156 23.74 6.92 4.78
N GLY A 157 23.28 6.05 3.88
CA GLY A 157 24.14 5.19 3.09
C GLY A 157 25.08 6.03 2.24
N ARG A 158 26.39 5.83 2.44
CA ARG A 158 27.48 6.47 1.69
C ARG A 158 27.52 5.81 0.31
N ILE A 159 27.18 6.54 -0.74
CA ILE A 159 27.43 6.07 -2.11
C ILE A 159 28.94 6.17 -2.31
N SER A 160 29.64 5.04 -2.27
CA SER A 160 31.05 4.95 -2.64
C SER A 160 31.15 5.07 -4.16
N SER A 161 31.41 6.27 -4.64
CA SER A 161 31.92 6.51 -5.99
C SER A 161 33.41 6.20 -5.97
N ASP A 162 33.80 4.97 -6.32
CA ASP A 162 35.14 4.67 -6.82
C ASP A 162 35.11 3.33 -7.54
N ASP A 163 34.87 3.40 -8.85
CA ASP A 163 35.39 2.41 -9.78
C ASP A 163 35.78 3.13 -11.08
N ARG A 164 36.93 3.81 -11.02
CA ARG A 164 37.75 4.14 -12.18
C ARG A 164 38.99 3.29 -12.05
N THR A 165 39.21 2.32 -12.92
CA THR A 165 40.26 2.25 -13.96
C THR A 165 40.10 0.89 -14.69
N PRO A 166 40.64 0.66 -15.92
CA PRO A 166 42.09 0.56 -16.11
C PRO A 166 42.67 1.14 -17.41
N ALA A 167 43.93 1.54 -17.27
CA ALA A 167 45.08 1.35 -18.17
C ALA A 167 44.96 1.83 -19.64
N HIS A 168 45.66 2.93 -19.93
CA HIS A 168 46.33 3.08 -21.22
C HIS A 168 47.84 3.23 -21.02
N MET A 169 48.53 2.65 -22.00
CA MET A 169 49.93 2.26 -22.07
C MET A 169 50.86 3.45 -22.29
N GLY A 170 52.11 3.30 -21.85
CA GLY A 170 53.23 4.20 -22.10
C GLY A 170 54.43 3.79 -21.27
#